data_AF-A0A5J6J024-F1
#
_entry.id   AF-A0A5J6J024-F1
#
_cell.length_a   1.000
_cell.length_b   1.000
_cell.length_c   1.000
_cell.angle_alpha   90.00
_cell.angle_beta   90.00
_cell.angle_gamma   90.00
#
_symmetry.space_group_name_H-M   'P 1'
#
loop_
_entity.id
_entity.type
_entity.pdbx_description
1 polymer ?
#
loop_
_entity_poly.entity_id
_entity_poly.type
_entity_poly.pdbx_seq_one_letter_code
_entity_poly.pdbx_strand_id
1 'polypeptide(L)'
;MTVAAATAALLLPAGPLPVAEAGSAMPPPGRWSAREAQTFWTADRMASAAPMTPASATAATDPGTGQDFDGIPVVGRMFVMKGGGAYFCTASVVSSPGRDLVLSAAHCLLGTDARQVAFVPLYTAANPQPYGMFPVLRAADGKSKVWIDPLYKSLGADKGATLDVAFAQVGPDADGFPVEEVVGGNRLVTGAGYEHAKVSLIGYPASAARPRLCVNRTTKFTSKDPGIPGSFLRIDCTGYPGGTSGGPFLKNYDTVTETGDVVGVIGGWKTGGDTADTSYSSYFGPEVKKLYEQAVAGAKAG
;
A
#
# COMPACT_ATOMS: atom_id res chain seq x y z
N MET A 1 -20.69 -12.83 55.56
CA MET A 1 -20.71 -13.40 54.20
C MET A 1 -20.06 -12.40 53.27
N THR A 2 -18.78 -12.58 52.96
CA THR A 2 -18.01 -11.74 52.04
C THR A 2 -17.75 -12.57 50.79
N VAL A 3 -18.21 -12.09 49.64
CA VAL A 3 -17.99 -12.73 48.34
C VAL A 3 -16.78 -12.06 47.68
N ALA A 4 -15.72 -12.82 47.46
CA ALA A 4 -14.53 -12.38 46.73
C ALA A 4 -14.77 -12.52 45.22
N ALA A 5 -14.59 -11.42 44.48
CA ALA A 5 -14.62 -11.42 43.02
C ALA A 5 -13.21 -11.72 42.49
N ALA A 6 -13.06 -12.81 41.75
CA ALA A 6 -11.83 -13.15 41.03
C ALA A 6 -11.86 -12.52 39.63
N THR A 7 -11.01 -11.54 39.38
CA THR A 7 -10.74 -11.01 38.04
C THR A 7 -9.76 -11.92 37.32
N ALA A 8 -10.23 -12.65 36.31
CA ALA A 8 -9.37 -13.39 35.39
C ALA A 8 -8.81 -12.42 34.33
N ALA A 9 -7.50 -12.19 34.35
CA ALA A 9 -6.80 -11.47 33.30
C ALA A 9 -6.63 -12.41 32.08
N LEU A 10 -7.27 -12.10 30.96
CA LEU A 10 -6.97 -12.75 29.68
C LEU A 10 -5.61 -12.25 29.18
N LEU A 11 -4.62 -13.14 29.20
CA LEU A 11 -3.37 -12.98 28.46
C LEU A 11 -3.64 -13.24 26.98
N LEU A 12 -3.62 -12.19 26.16
CA LEU A 12 -3.54 -12.34 24.70
C LEU A 12 -2.12 -12.80 24.33
N PRO A 13 -1.95 -13.81 23.46
CA PRO A 13 -0.63 -14.17 22.97
C PRO A 13 -0.14 -13.07 22.04
N ALA A 14 0.92 -12.38 22.44
CA ALA A 14 1.70 -11.55 21.54
C ALA A 14 2.29 -12.48 20.47
N GLY A 15 1.89 -12.28 19.21
CA GLY A 15 2.54 -12.94 18.07
C GLY A 15 4.05 -12.62 18.07
N PRO A 16 4.89 -13.49 17.49
CA PRO A 16 6.32 -13.25 17.44
C PRO A 16 6.60 -11.89 16.77
N LEU A 17 7.37 -11.05 17.46
CA LEU A 17 7.88 -9.81 16.90
C LEU A 17 8.66 -10.14 15.62
N PRO A 18 8.64 -9.28 14.58
CA PRO A 18 9.49 -9.45 13.43
C PRO A 18 10.94 -9.56 13.91
N VAL A 19 11.67 -10.55 13.40
CA VAL A 19 13.06 -10.79 13.78
C VAL A 19 13.86 -9.53 13.48
N ALA A 20 14.43 -8.93 14.53
CA ALA A 20 15.38 -7.84 14.38
C ALA A 20 16.64 -8.41 13.70
N GLU A 21 16.90 -8.02 12.45
CA GLU A 21 18.08 -8.49 11.75
C GLU A 21 19.32 -7.68 12.17
N ALA A 22 20.31 -8.40 12.72
CA ALA A 22 21.66 -7.93 12.90
C ALA A 22 22.36 -7.86 11.53
N GLY A 23 22.15 -6.76 10.81
CA GLY A 23 22.74 -6.56 9.48
C GLY A 23 22.39 -5.22 8.83
N SER A 24 22.19 -4.17 9.62
CA SER A 24 21.84 -2.84 9.12
C SER A 24 23.08 -2.00 8.79
N ALA A 25 23.95 -2.48 7.90
CA ALA A 25 24.90 -1.58 7.27
C ALA A 25 24.11 -0.75 6.25
N MET A 26 23.74 0.47 6.64
CA MET A 26 23.05 1.41 5.77
C MET A 26 23.93 1.64 4.54
N PRO A 27 23.46 1.37 3.29
CA PRO A 27 24.29 1.54 2.09
C PRO A 27 24.83 2.97 2.06
N PRO A 28 26.05 3.21 1.55
CA PRO A 28 26.69 4.53 1.59
C PRO A 28 25.79 5.63 0.99
N PRO A 29 26.00 6.91 1.34
CA PRO A 29 25.30 8.02 0.67
C PRO A 29 25.55 7.90 -0.85
N GLY A 30 24.52 7.51 -1.60
CA GLY A 30 24.70 7.03 -2.98
C GLY A 30 23.57 6.11 -3.45
N ARG A 31 23.84 5.40 -4.57
CA ARG A 31 22.85 4.62 -5.34
C ARG A 31 22.07 3.63 -4.45
N TRP A 32 20.75 3.62 -4.64
CA TRP A 32 19.85 2.55 -4.20
C TRP A 32 19.32 1.91 -5.48
N SER A 33 20.17 1.13 -6.13
CA SER A 33 19.91 0.48 -7.42
C SER A 33 19.15 -0.83 -7.25
N ALA A 34 18.61 -1.38 -8.34
CA ALA A 34 17.90 -2.65 -8.30
C ALA A 34 18.78 -3.81 -7.79
N ARG A 35 20.08 -3.84 -8.13
CA ARG A 35 21.00 -4.88 -7.67
C ARG A 35 21.28 -4.79 -6.16
N GLU A 36 21.42 -3.57 -5.64
CA GLU A 36 21.55 -3.34 -4.19
C GLU A 36 20.25 -3.71 -3.48
N ALA A 37 19.10 -3.35 -4.05
CA ALA A 37 17.80 -3.73 -3.55
C ALA A 37 17.60 -5.24 -3.56
N GLN A 38 18.03 -5.97 -4.58
CA GLN A 38 17.95 -7.44 -4.64
C GLN A 38 18.85 -8.13 -3.62
N THR A 39 20.04 -7.57 -3.37
CA THR A 39 20.96 -8.09 -2.35
C THR A 39 20.38 -7.87 -0.95
N PHE A 40 19.71 -6.74 -0.75
CA PHE A 40 19.08 -6.42 0.52
C PHE A 40 17.71 -7.07 0.70
N TRP A 41 16.84 -7.14 -0.29
CA TRP A 41 15.51 -7.75 -0.20
C TRP A 41 15.59 -9.17 -0.77
N THR A 42 16.23 -10.06 0.00
CA THR A 42 16.27 -11.49 -0.31
C THR A 42 14.88 -12.09 -0.28
N ALA A 43 14.70 -13.25 -0.93
CA ALA A 43 13.43 -13.98 -0.89
C ALA A 43 12.98 -14.25 0.55
N ASP A 44 13.89 -14.69 1.42
CA ASP A 44 13.61 -14.97 2.84
C ASP A 44 13.20 -13.70 3.60
N ARG A 45 13.92 -12.59 3.40
CA ARG A 45 13.58 -11.32 4.06
C ARG A 45 12.20 -10.84 3.62
N MET A 46 11.90 -10.88 2.33
CA MET A 46 10.56 -10.53 1.82
C MET A 46 9.47 -11.47 2.33
N ALA A 47 9.73 -12.78 2.40
CA ALA A 47 8.77 -13.75 2.90
C ALA A 47 8.49 -13.57 4.41
N SER A 48 9.49 -13.14 5.18
CA SER A 48 9.38 -12.87 6.62
C SER A 48 8.78 -11.51 6.98
N ALA A 49 8.60 -10.62 5.99
CA ALA A 49 8.13 -9.26 6.22
C ALA A 49 6.68 -9.26 6.78
N ALA A 50 6.45 -8.48 7.83
CA ALA A 50 5.14 -8.35 8.46
C ALA A 50 4.26 -7.31 7.72
N PRO A 51 2.92 -7.40 7.77
CA PRO A 51 2.09 -6.31 7.28
C PRO A 51 2.32 -5.03 8.12
N MET A 52 2.36 -3.85 7.48
CA MET A 52 2.63 -2.59 8.19
C MET A 52 1.56 -2.24 9.24
N THR A 53 0.30 -2.61 8.98
CA THR A 53 -0.79 -2.53 9.95
C THR A 53 -1.25 -3.96 10.27
N PRO A 54 -1.26 -4.37 11.55
CA PRO A 54 -1.83 -5.65 11.95
C PRO A 54 -3.30 -5.73 11.58
N ALA A 55 -3.78 -6.93 11.24
CA ALA A 55 -5.18 -7.16 10.94
C ALA A 55 -6.05 -7.05 12.20
N SER A 56 -7.15 -6.30 12.14
CA SER A 56 -8.32 -6.54 12.99
C SER A 56 -9.26 -7.48 12.23
N ALA A 57 -9.26 -8.75 12.64
CA ALA A 57 -10.10 -9.79 12.04
C ALA A 57 -11.42 -9.90 12.80
N THR A 58 -12.34 -8.95 12.58
CA THR A 58 -13.76 -9.16 12.90
C THR A 58 -14.52 -9.26 11.59
N ALA A 59 -15.11 -10.44 11.35
CA ALA A 59 -15.89 -10.69 10.15
C ALA A 59 -17.24 -9.97 10.21
N ALA A 60 -17.64 -9.30 9.13
CA ALA A 60 -18.95 -8.71 8.94
C ALA A 60 -19.86 -9.66 8.14
N THR A 61 -21.17 -9.61 8.38
CA THR A 61 -22.14 -10.45 7.67
C THR A 61 -22.63 -9.78 6.38
N ASP A 62 -22.13 -10.36 5.29
CA ASP A 62 -22.51 -10.34 3.87
C ASP A 62 -22.27 -9.08 2.98
N PRO A 63 -21.05 -8.97 2.44
CA PRO A 63 -20.73 -8.28 1.20
C PRO A 63 -19.94 -9.11 0.16
N GLY A 64 -19.62 -8.52 -1.00
CA GLY A 64 -18.85 -9.16 -2.09
C GLY A 64 -17.65 -9.93 -1.57
N THR A 65 -17.51 -11.21 -1.96
CA THR A 65 -16.48 -12.07 -1.39
C THR A 65 -15.15 -11.88 -2.10
N GLY A 66 -14.11 -11.47 -1.35
CA GLY A 66 -12.75 -11.47 -1.88
C GLY A 66 -12.26 -12.90 -2.09
N GLN A 67 -11.74 -13.18 -3.28
CA GLN A 67 -11.22 -14.48 -3.68
C GLN A 67 -9.73 -14.37 -3.99
N ASP A 68 -8.98 -15.40 -3.63
CA ASP A 68 -7.59 -15.51 -4.08
C ASP A 68 -7.57 -15.70 -5.59
N PHE A 69 -6.66 -15.02 -6.26
CA PHE A 69 -6.45 -15.12 -7.70
C PHE A 69 -4.96 -15.00 -8.02
N ASP A 70 -4.60 -15.13 -9.28
CA ASP A 70 -3.18 -15.20 -9.67
C ASP A 70 -2.50 -13.83 -9.75
N GLY A 71 -3.25 -12.74 -9.52
CA GLY A 71 -2.74 -11.37 -9.53
C GLY A 71 -2.81 -10.72 -10.90
N ILE A 72 -2.38 -9.46 -10.98
CA ILE A 72 -2.13 -8.73 -12.22
C ILE A 72 -0.78 -8.03 -12.14
N PRO A 73 -0.01 -7.88 -13.23
CA PRO A 73 1.37 -7.41 -13.18
C PRO A 73 1.52 -6.02 -12.54
N VAL A 74 0.56 -5.14 -12.76
CA VAL A 74 0.59 -3.75 -12.29
C VAL A 74 0.45 -3.59 -10.76
N VAL A 75 0.11 -4.66 -10.02
CA VAL A 75 -0.08 -4.65 -8.56
C VAL A 75 0.92 -5.58 -7.90
N GLY A 76 1.45 -5.18 -6.74
CA GLY A 76 2.47 -5.94 -6.04
C GLY A 76 2.63 -5.55 -4.58
N ARG A 77 3.68 -6.08 -3.95
CA ARG A 77 4.06 -5.70 -2.59
C ARG A 77 5.07 -4.55 -2.60
N MET A 78 4.87 -3.60 -1.71
CA MET A 78 5.82 -2.55 -1.37
C MET A 78 6.52 -2.94 -0.07
N PHE A 79 7.78 -3.30 -0.15
CA PHE A 79 8.61 -3.69 0.99
C PHE A 79 9.33 -2.49 1.58
N VAL A 80 9.41 -2.46 2.90
CA VAL A 80 9.90 -1.30 3.66
C VAL A 80 10.48 -1.74 4.99
N MET A 81 11.61 -1.13 5.37
CA MET A 81 12.17 -1.26 6.71
C MET A 81 11.60 -0.16 7.62
N LYS A 82 11.19 -0.51 8.84
CA LYS A 82 10.72 0.46 9.85
C LYS A 82 11.16 0.02 11.25
N GLY A 83 11.84 0.89 11.97
CA GLY A 83 12.31 0.59 13.33
C GLY A 83 13.15 -0.70 13.44
N GLY A 84 13.93 -1.02 12.39
CA GLY A 84 14.74 -2.25 12.33
C GLY A 84 14.00 -3.53 11.89
N GLY A 85 12.67 -3.48 11.73
CA GLY A 85 11.88 -4.60 11.22
C GLY A 85 11.54 -4.46 9.73
N ALA A 86 11.34 -5.61 9.07
CA ALA A 86 10.87 -5.69 7.69
C ALA A 86 9.34 -5.74 7.63
N TYR A 87 8.77 -4.86 6.82
CA TYR A 87 7.32 -4.76 6.63
C TYR A 87 6.95 -4.69 5.15
N PHE A 88 5.67 -4.90 4.86
CA PHE A 88 5.12 -4.65 3.54
C PHE A 88 3.70 -4.04 3.59
N CYS A 89 3.37 -3.38 2.49
CA CYS A 89 2.03 -3.00 2.07
C CYS A 89 1.77 -3.51 0.64
N THR A 90 0.58 -3.25 0.12
CA THR A 90 0.27 -3.34 -1.31
C THR A 90 0.55 -2.00 -1.99
N ALA A 91 0.97 -2.05 -3.25
CA ALA A 91 1.08 -0.88 -4.12
C ALA A 91 0.73 -1.26 -5.56
N SER A 92 0.52 -0.25 -6.40
CA SER A 92 0.32 -0.45 -7.83
C SER A 92 1.04 0.62 -8.65
N VAL A 93 1.39 0.29 -9.88
CA VAL A 93 1.98 1.26 -10.81
C VAL A 93 0.90 2.22 -11.29
N VAL A 94 1.23 3.51 -11.31
CA VAL A 94 0.37 4.56 -11.81
C VAL A 94 1.06 5.26 -12.96
N SER A 95 0.34 5.46 -14.07
CA SER A 95 0.93 6.01 -15.27
C SER A 95 1.50 7.41 -15.01
N SER A 96 2.72 7.64 -15.47
CA SER A 96 3.46 8.88 -15.33
C SER A 96 4.25 9.17 -16.61
N PRO A 97 4.57 10.45 -16.89
CA PRO A 97 5.47 10.77 -18.01
C PRO A 97 6.86 10.13 -17.90
N GLY A 98 7.32 9.86 -16.67
CA GLY A 98 8.60 9.23 -16.37
C GLY A 98 8.56 7.70 -16.38
N ARG A 99 7.38 7.08 -16.48
CA ARG A 99 7.18 5.62 -16.49
C ARG A 99 7.61 4.90 -15.21
N ASP A 100 7.60 5.63 -14.09
CA ASP A 100 8.37 5.31 -12.90
C ASP A 100 7.66 5.64 -11.58
N LEU A 101 6.33 5.83 -11.59
CA LEU A 101 5.57 6.12 -10.38
C LEU A 101 4.77 4.91 -9.90
N VAL A 102 4.80 4.73 -8.57
CA VAL A 102 3.95 3.77 -7.86
C VAL A 102 3.08 4.49 -6.84
N LEU A 103 1.87 3.98 -6.66
CA LEU A 103 0.81 4.50 -5.79
C LEU A 103 0.57 3.52 -4.64
N SER A 104 0.49 4.05 -3.41
CA SER A 104 0.15 3.31 -2.19
C SER A 104 -0.54 4.23 -1.18
N ALA A 105 -0.85 3.72 0.02
CA ALA A 105 -1.37 4.55 1.12
C ALA A 105 -0.24 5.33 1.78
N ALA A 106 -0.54 6.52 2.33
CA ALA A 106 0.48 7.33 2.98
C ALA A 106 1.01 6.69 4.27
N HIS A 107 0.16 6.04 5.07
CA HIS A 107 0.61 5.35 6.29
C HIS A 107 1.66 4.27 6.00
N CYS A 108 1.64 3.67 4.80
CA CYS A 108 2.62 2.67 4.37
C CYS A 108 4.03 3.25 4.20
N LEU A 109 4.11 4.54 3.86
CA LEU A 109 5.34 5.23 3.51
C LEU A 109 5.67 6.38 4.50
N LEU A 110 4.93 6.48 5.61
CA LEU A 110 5.23 7.40 6.70
C LEU A 110 6.39 6.91 7.55
N GLY A 111 7.32 7.82 7.86
CA GLY A 111 8.51 7.51 8.65
C GLY A 111 9.47 6.57 7.92
N THR A 112 9.28 6.37 6.61
CA THR A 112 10.19 5.63 5.75
C THR A 112 11.33 6.54 5.31
N ASP A 113 12.04 7.11 6.29
CA ASP A 113 13.39 7.63 6.07
C ASP A 113 14.37 6.50 5.74
N ALA A 114 13.91 5.25 5.93
CA ALA A 114 14.52 4.02 5.49
C ALA A 114 15.04 4.12 4.05
N ARG A 115 16.37 4.05 3.93
CA ARG A 115 16.97 3.34 2.80
C ARG A 115 16.37 1.93 2.83
N GLN A 116 16.20 1.30 1.68
CA GLN A 116 15.58 -0.03 1.57
C GLN A 116 14.07 -0.11 1.36
N VAL A 117 13.48 0.83 0.61
CA VAL A 117 12.11 0.66 0.09
C VAL A 117 12.16 0.12 -1.34
N ALA A 118 11.37 -0.90 -1.65
CA ALA A 118 11.30 -1.50 -2.98
C ALA A 118 9.90 -2.00 -3.31
N PHE A 119 9.46 -1.75 -4.55
CA PHE A 119 8.25 -2.32 -5.10
C PHE A 119 8.57 -3.59 -5.89
N VAL A 120 7.78 -4.64 -5.68
CA VAL A 120 7.89 -5.90 -6.41
C VAL A 120 6.53 -6.25 -7.02
N PRO A 121 6.34 -6.01 -8.33
CA PRO A 121 5.11 -6.35 -9.02
C PRO A 121 4.88 -7.86 -9.04
N LEU A 122 3.61 -8.26 -8.91
CA LEU A 122 3.14 -9.64 -8.85
C LEU A 122 3.88 -10.54 -7.83
N TYR A 123 4.42 -9.98 -6.75
CA TYR A 123 5.14 -10.76 -5.73
C TYR A 123 4.32 -11.97 -5.24
N THR A 124 4.95 -13.15 -5.18
CA THR A 124 4.49 -14.28 -4.36
C THR A 124 5.68 -14.89 -3.63
N ALA A 125 5.47 -15.63 -2.53
CA ALA A 125 6.60 -16.29 -1.87
C ALA A 125 7.25 -17.38 -2.77
N ALA A 126 6.46 -18.02 -3.64
CA ALA A 126 6.95 -19.06 -4.56
C ALA A 126 7.71 -18.49 -5.77
N ASN A 127 7.33 -17.30 -6.22
CA ASN A 127 8.02 -16.54 -7.25
C ASN A 127 8.18 -15.09 -6.75
N PRO A 128 9.28 -14.78 -6.05
CA PRO A 128 9.42 -13.55 -5.30
C PRO A 128 9.77 -12.32 -6.12
N GLN A 129 10.10 -12.44 -7.41
CA GLN A 129 10.39 -11.29 -8.29
C GLN A 129 10.02 -11.60 -9.77
N PRO A 130 8.75 -11.92 -10.09
CA PRO A 130 8.36 -12.36 -11.44
C PRO A 130 8.62 -11.29 -12.51
N TYR A 131 8.48 -10.02 -12.14
CA TYR A 131 8.72 -8.85 -13.00
C TYR A 131 9.88 -7.99 -12.48
N GLY A 132 10.79 -8.58 -11.70
CA GLY A 132 11.90 -7.87 -11.09
C GLY A 132 11.52 -7.05 -9.85
N MET A 133 12.42 -6.14 -9.48
CA MET A 133 12.33 -5.33 -8.26
C MET A 133 12.72 -3.88 -8.58
N PHE A 134 11.87 -2.96 -8.13
CA PHE A 134 11.98 -1.54 -8.44
C PHE A 134 12.23 -0.73 -7.15
N PRO A 135 13.47 -0.31 -6.88
CA PRO A 135 13.82 0.42 -5.67
C PRO A 135 13.23 1.83 -5.68
N VAL A 136 12.70 2.33 -4.55
CA VAL A 136 12.31 3.74 -4.45
C VAL A 136 13.54 4.63 -4.48
N LEU A 137 13.59 5.55 -5.45
CA LEU A 137 14.73 6.43 -5.65
C LEU A 137 14.93 7.39 -4.48
N ARG A 138 16.14 7.93 -4.37
CA ARG A 138 16.47 8.99 -3.43
C ARG A 138 16.98 10.22 -4.18
N ALA A 139 16.63 11.39 -3.66
CA ALA A 139 17.18 12.65 -4.11
C ALA A 139 18.64 12.80 -3.64
N ALA A 140 19.37 13.74 -4.24
CA ALA A 140 20.77 14.02 -3.91
C ALA A 140 20.98 14.43 -2.44
N ASP A 141 19.99 15.04 -1.81
CA ASP A 141 19.98 15.38 -0.38
C ASP A 141 19.72 14.17 0.53
N GLY A 142 19.61 12.98 -0.06
CA GLY A 142 19.41 11.72 0.63
C GLY A 142 17.96 11.45 1.01
N LYS A 143 16.97 12.27 0.66
CA LYS A 143 15.55 11.97 0.94
C LYS A 143 14.99 10.94 -0.03
N SER A 144 14.14 10.04 0.45
CA SER A 144 13.36 9.15 -0.43
C SER A 144 12.46 10.00 -1.33
N LYS A 145 12.38 9.65 -2.61
CA LYS A 145 11.47 10.28 -3.58
C LYS A 145 10.05 9.73 -3.39
N VAL A 146 9.48 10.10 -2.24
CA VAL A 146 8.13 9.76 -1.78
C VAL A 146 7.39 11.07 -1.51
N TRP A 147 6.20 11.20 -2.08
CA TRP A 147 5.32 12.34 -1.91
C TRP A 147 4.10 11.91 -1.10
N ILE A 148 3.98 12.52 0.08
CA ILE A 148 2.86 12.41 1.02
C ILE A 148 2.44 13.82 1.35
N ASP A 149 1.13 14.08 1.40
CA ASP A 149 0.61 15.40 1.73
C ASP A 149 1.13 15.88 3.11
N PRO A 150 1.69 17.10 3.21
CA PRO A 150 2.20 17.62 4.49
C PRO A 150 1.15 17.65 5.61
N LEU A 151 -0.13 17.86 5.30
CA LEU A 151 -1.21 17.83 6.29
C LEU A 151 -1.43 16.43 6.83
N TYR A 152 -1.26 15.38 6.02
CA TYR A 152 -1.29 14.01 6.54
C TYR A 152 -0.19 13.78 7.57
N LYS A 153 1.03 14.25 7.27
CA LYS A 153 2.20 14.13 8.18
C LYS A 153 1.97 14.87 9.50
N SER A 154 1.33 16.03 9.48
CA SER A 154 1.14 16.86 10.68
C SER A 154 -0.09 16.45 11.49
N LEU A 155 -1.17 16.01 10.84
CA LEU A 155 -2.43 15.63 11.48
C LEU A 155 -2.44 14.18 11.96
N GLY A 156 -1.61 13.32 11.36
CA GLY A 156 -1.59 11.89 11.63
C GLY A 156 -2.71 11.12 10.91
N ALA A 157 -2.72 9.80 11.10
CA ALA A 157 -3.59 8.88 10.36
C ALA A 157 -5.09 9.16 10.52
N ASP A 158 -5.52 9.60 11.71
CA ASP A 158 -6.93 9.84 12.03
C ASP A 158 -7.42 11.17 11.45
N LYS A 159 -6.89 12.29 11.94
CA LYS A 159 -7.32 13.63 11.50
C LYS A 159 -6.95 13.94 10.05
N GLY A 160 -5.88 13.31 9.55
CA GLY A 160 -5.43 13.42 8.18
C GLY A 160 -6.06 12.38 7.24
N ALA A 161 -6.96 11.51 7.69
CA ALA A 161 -7.41 10.34 6.95
C ALA A 161 -7.85 10.63 5.50
N THR A 162 -8.38 11.80 5.17
CA THR A 162 -8.74 12.15 3.77
C THR A 162 -7.55 12.30 2.82
N LEU A 163 -6.33 12.24 3.34
CA LEU A 163 -5.06 12.46 2.63
C LEU A 163 -4.12 11.24 2.75
N ASP A 164 -4.66 10.06 3.09
CA ASP A 164 -3.87 8.83 3.24
C ASP A 164 -3.49 8.21 1.89
N VAL A 165 -2.73 8.96 1.08
CA VAL A 165 -2.30 8.59 -0.27
C VAL A 165 -0.84 9.00 -0.46
N ALA A 166 -0.05 8.13 -1.07
CA ALA A 166 1.34 8.41 -1.40
C ALA A 166 1.70 8.00 -2.83
N PHE A 167 2.57 8.79 -3.42
CA PHE A 167 3.28 8.42 -4.65
C PHE A 167 4.76 8.22 -4.32
N ALA A 168 5.41 7.28 -4.98
CA ALA A 168 6.86 7.10 -4.91
C ALA A 168 7.43 6.95 -6.32
N GLN A 169 8.60 7.52 -6.55
CA GLN A 169 9.36 7.31 -7.78
C GLN A 169 10.28 6.11 -7.56
N VAL A 170 10.19 5.13 -8.46
CA VAL A 170 11.07 3.95 -8.44
C VAL A 170 12.12 4.03 -9.54
N GLY A 171 13.27 3.41 -9.30
CA GLY A 171 14.29 3.21 -10.32
C GLY A 171 13.91 2.09 -11.27
N PRO A 172 14.67 1.91 -12.37
CA PRO A 172 14.49 0.75 -13.23
C PRO A 172 14.83 -0.55 -12.48
N ASP A 173 14.44 -1.67 -13.08
CA ASP A 173 14.86 -3.00 -12.63
C ASP A 173 16.37 -3.25 -12.85
N ALA A 174 16.81 -4.50 -12.61
CA ALA A 174 18.21 -4.89 -12.75
C ALA A 174 18.71 -4.92 -14.20
N ASP A 175 17.79 -4.97 -15.17
CA ASP A 175 18.04 -4.98 -16.61
C ASP A 175 17.94 -3.57 -17.23
N GLY A 176 17.45 -2.59 -16.45
CA GLY A 176 17.40 -1.18 -16.83
C GLY A 176 16.05 -0.72 -17.36
N PHE A 177 15.01 -1.55 -17.28
CA PHE A 177 13.68 -1.20 -17.76
C PHE A 177 12.88 -0.40 -16.72
N PRO A 178 12.17 0.67 -17.12
CA PRO A 178 11.26 1.38 -16.25
C PRO A 178 10.02 0.53 -15.95
N VAL A 179 9.44 0.70 -14.75
CA VAL A 179 8.37 -0.19 -14.27
C VAL A 179 7.15 -0.23 -15.19
N GLU A 180 6.72 0.89 -15.79
CA GLU A 180 5.58 0.88 -16.71
C GLU A 180 5.85 0.15 -18.04
N GLU A 181 7.11 0.01 -18.44
CA GLU A 181 7.46 -0.79 -19.62
C GLU A 181 7.38 -2.30 -19.34
N VAL A 182 7.62 -2.69 -18.08
CA VAL A 182 7.58 -4.09 -17.67
C VAL A 182 6.15 -4.56 -17.38
N VAL A 183 5.34 -3.74 -16.70
CA VAL A 183 4.01 -4.17 -16.19
C VAL A 183 2.85 -3.23 -16.52
N GLY A 184 3.08 -2.18 -17.31
CA GLY A 184 2.08 -1.16 -17.58
C GLY A 184 1.85 -0.20 -16.40
N GLY A 185 0.89 0.71 -16.55
CA GLY A 185 0.54 1.70 -15.52
C GLY A 185 -0.95 2.01 -15.49
N ASN A 186 -1.55 2.02 -14.30
CA ASN A 186 -2.95 2.41 -14.14
C ASN A 186 -3.13 3.91 -14.35
N ARG A 187 -4.21 4.32 -15.00
CA ARG A 187 -4.52 5.75 -15.16
C ARG A 187 -5.07 6.29 -13.85
N LEU A 188 -4.43 7.33 -13.29
CA LEU A 188 -4.98 8.03 -12.12
C LEU A 188 -6.24 8.81 -12.49
N VAL A 189 -7.34 8.58 -11.78
CA VAL A 189 -8.59 9.33 -11.99
C VAL A 189 -8.97 10.06 -10.71
N THR A 190 -8.85 11.38 -10.75
CA THR A 190 -9.26 12.29 -9.68
C THR A 190 -10.61 12.93 -10.01
N GLY A 191 -11.42 13.24 -8.99
CA GLY A 191 -12.71 13.91 -9.19
C GLY A 191 -13.84 12.98 -9.66
N ALA A 192 -13.68 11.65 -9.54
CA ALA A 192 -14.62 10.67 -10.08
C ALA A 192 -15.95 10.55 -9.31
N GLY A 193 -16.09 11.24 -8.17
CA GLY A 193 -17.15 10.97 -7.20
C GLY A 193 -16.86 9.72 -6.35
N TYR A 194 -17.81 9.36 -5.48
CA TYR A 194 -17.66 8.25 -4.53
C TYR A 194 -18.33 6.95 -4.99
N GLU A 195 -19.27 7.06 -5.93
CA GLU A 195 -20.17 5.97 -6.32
C GLU A 195 -19.75 5.42 -7.68
N HIS A 196 -19.39 4.13 -7.68
CA HIS A 196 -18.97 3.41 -8.87
C HIS A 196 -19.66 2.06 -8.88
N ALA A 197 -20.33 1.70 -9.98
CA ALA A 197 -21.12 0.47 -10.04
C ALA A 197 -20.28 -0.82 -10.03
N LYS A 198 -19.03 -0.75 -10.51
CA LYS A 198 -18.12 -1.90 -10.62
C LYS A 198 -16.68 -1.45 -10.40
N VAL A 199 -16.08 -1.91 -9.31
CA VAL A 199 -14.69 -1.65 -8.91
C VAL A 199 -14.05 -2.96 -8.52
N SER A 200 -12.88 -3.25 -9.11
CA SER A 200 -11.99 -4.33 -8.72
C SER A 200 -11.09 -3.83 -7.59
N LEU A 201 -11.23 -4.41 -6.41
CA LEU A 201 -10.36 -4.19 -5.26
C LEU A 201 -9.28 -5.27 -5.24
N ILE A 202 -8.01 -4.88 -5.24
CA ILE A 202 -6.89 -5.83 -5.23
C ILE A 202 -5.98 -5.53 -4.05
N GLY A 203 -5.60 -6.56 -3.29
CA GLY A 203 -4.72 -6.43 -2.13
C GLY A 203 -3.90 -7.71 -1.88
N TYR A 204 -2.80 -7.59 -1.16
CA TYR A 204 -2.00 -8.73 -0.68
C TYR A 204 -2.19 -8.95 0.82
N PRO A 205 -3.07 -9.87 1.25
CA PRO A 205 -3.20 -10.26 2.64
C PRO A 205 -1.92 -10.91 3.17
N ALA A 206 -1.53 -10.61 4.41
CA ALA A 206 -0.37 -11.26 5.03
C ALA A 206 -0.53 -12.76 5.25
N SER A 207 -1.75 -13.23 5.49
CA SER A 207 -2.05 -14.65 5.71
C SER A 207 -2.20 -15.47 4.43
N ALA A 208 -2.18 -14.84 3.25
CA ALA A 208 -2.44 -15.49 1.98
C ALA A 208 -1.17 -15.59 1.11
N ALA A 209 -1.02 -16.73 0.43
CA ALA A 209 0.07 -16.95 -0.52
C ALA A 209 -0.13 -16.19 -1.85
N ARG A 210 -1.37 -15.79 -2.13
CA ARG A 210 -1.79 -15.12 -3.37
C ARG A 210 -2.47 -13.78 -3.06
N PRO A 211 -2.49 -12.84 -4.02
CA PRO A 211 -3.31 -11.64 -3.86
C PRO A 211 -4.80 -12.00 -3.89
N ARG A 212 -5.61 -11.06 -3.41
CA ARG A 212 -7.06 -11.17 -3.34
C ARG A 212 -7.73 -10.16 -4.25
N LEU A 213 -8.74 -10.62 -4.97
CA LEU A 213 -9.60 -9.83 -5.84
C LEU A 213 -11.05 -9.89 -5.34
N CYS A 214 -11.71 -8.75 -5.33
CA CYS A 214 -13.13 -8.60 -5.09
C CYS A 214 -13.66 -7.59 -6.09
N VAL A 215 -14.82 -7.85 -6.68
CA VAL A 215 -15.51 -6.89 -7.55
C VAL A 215 -16.82 -6.49 -6.89
N ASN A 216 -16.95 -5.23 -6.53
CA ASN A 216 -18.18 -4.69 -5.95
C ASN A 216 -18.34 -3.20 -6.30
N ARG A 217 -19.44 -2.60 -5.88
CA ARG A 217 -19.69 -1.16 -6.01
C ARG A 217 -19.04 -0.37 -4.87
N THR A 218 -18.67 0.87 -5.13
CA THR A 218 -18.31 1.83 -4.06
C THR A 218 -19.49 2.71 -3.68
N THR A 219 -19.51 3.16 -2.43
CA THR A 219 -20.47 4.14 -1.91
C THR A 219 -19.73 5.27 -1.18
N LYS A 220 -20.41 6.39 -0.96
CA LYS A 220 -19.90 7.45 -0.08
C LYS A 220 -20.10 7.07 1.38
N PHE A 221 -19.03 7.08 2.16
CA PHE A 221 -19.10 7.03 3.61
C PHE A 221 -18.66 8.37 4.19
N THR A 222 -19.49 9.00 5.03
CA THR A 222 -19.11 10.19 5.80
C THR A 222 -18.95 9.81 7.25
N SER A 223 -17.76 10.03 7.78
CA SER A 223 -17.43 9.68 9.17
C SER A 223 -18.29 10.51 10.13
N LYS A 224 -18.81 9.83 11.16
CA LYS A 224 -19.48 10.47 12.31
C LYS A 224 -18.53 10.65 13.49
N ASP A 225 -17.31 10.12 13.39
CA ASP A 225 -16.28 10.26 14.42
C ASP A 225 -15.59 11.62 14.26
N PRO A 226 -15.68 12.53 15.26
CA PRO A 226 -15.01 13.82 15.19
C PRO A 226 -13.48 13.71 15.21
N GLY A 227 -12.91 12.57 15.63
CA GLY A 227 -11.48 12.28 15.58
C GLY A 227 -10.98 11.95 14.18
N ILE A 228 -11.85 11.47 13.29
CA ILE A 228 -11.54 11.08 11.91
C ILE A 228 -12.54 11.76 10.96
N PRO A 229 -12.43 13.08 10.76
CA PRO A 229 -13.39 13.82 9.93
C PRO A 229 -13.24 13.46 8.44
N GLY A 230 -14.31 13.69 7.68
CA GLY A 230 -14.28 13.65 6.21
C GLY A 230 -15.21 12.61 5.58
N SER A 231 -15.07 12.47 4.27
CA SER A 231 -15.81 11.49 3.46
C SER A 231 -14.87 10.65 2.61
N PHE A 232 -15.20 9.36 2.50
CA PHE A 232 -14.34 8.31 1.97
C PHE A 232 -15.11 7.48 0.96
N LEU A 233 -14.39 6.86 0.02
CA LEU A 233 -14.97 5.73 -0.72
C LEU A 233 -15.08 4.56 0.27
N ARG A 234 -16.18 3.84 0.22
CA ARG A 234 -16.40 2.59 0.94
C ARG A 234 -16.74 1.50 -0.05
N ILE A 235 -16.08 0.35 0.08
CA ILE A 235 -16.41 -0.87 -0.64
C ILE A 235 -16.50 -2.02 0.36
N ASP A 236 -17.60 -2.75 0.31
CA ASP A 236 -17.77 -3.91 1.16
C ASP A 236 -17.23 -5.13 0.41
N CYS A 237 -16.09 -5.63 0.84
CA CYS A 237 -15.37 -6.75 0.24
C CYS A 237 -14.67 -7.55 1.33
N THR A 238 -14.94 -8.86 1.42
CA THR A 238 -14.40 -9.69 2.51
C THR A 238 -12.96 -10.10 2.34
N GLY A 239 -12.24 -10.23 3.46
CA GLY A 239 -10.90 -10.80 3.49
C GLY A 239 -9.77 -9.87 3.03
N TYR A 240 -9.85 -8.59 3.37
CA TYR A 240 -8.77 -7.60 3.19
C TYR A 240 -8.12 -7.21 4.53
N PRO A 241 -7.40 -8.12 5.20
CA PRO A 241 -6.71 -7.85 6.47
C PRO A 241 -5.41 -7.05 6.24
N GLY A 242 -4.58 -6.96 7.29
CA GLY A 242 -3.25 -6.36 7.23
C GLY A 242 -2.42 -6.81 6.03
N GLY A 243 -1.69 -5.86 5.43
CA GLY A 243 -0.88 -6.04 4.21
C GLY A 243 -1.59 -5.55 2.94
N THR A 244 -2.92 -5.48 2.96
CA THR A 244 -3.72 -5.00 1.82
C THR A 244 -3.70 -3.47 1.65
N SER A 245 -3.31 -2.71 2.69
CA SER A 245 -3.12 -1.27 2.63
C SER A 245 -2.36 -0.82 1.38
N GLY A 246 -2.85 0.23 0.72
CA GLY A 246 -2.33 0.72 -0.56
C GLY A 246 -2.84 -0.03 -1.79
N GLY A 247 -3.60 -1.12 -1.61
CA GLY A 247 -4.22 -1.88 -2.69
C GLY A 247 -5.19 -1.04 -3.53
N PRO A 248 -5.13 -1.10 -4.87
CA PRO A 248 -5.89 -0.18 -5.72
C PRO A 248 -7.36 -0.54 -5.83
N PHE A 249 -8.17 0.51 -6.02
CA PHE A 249 -9.56 0.45 -6.45
C PHE A 249 -9.57 0.74 -7.96
N LEU A 250 -9.71 -0.30 -8.78
CA LEU A 250 -9.66 -0.19 -10.24
C LEU A 250 -11.07 -0.20 -10.84
N LYS A 251 -11.41 0.83 -11.61
CA LYS A 251 -12.55 0.83 -12.52
C LYS A 251 -12.04 0.63 -13.96
N ASN A 252 -12.95 0.31 -14.87
CA ASN A 252 -12.64 0.17 -16.30
C ASN A 252 -11.42 -0.73 -16.55
N TYR A 253 -11.29 -1.82 -15.77
CA TYR A 253 -10.19 -2.76 -15.91
C TYR A 253 -10.27 -3.44 -17.29
N ASP A 254 -9.18 -3.33 -18.04
CA ASP A 254 -9.01 -3.95 -19.35
C ASP A 254 -8.16 -5.21 -19.17
N THR A 255 -8.73 -6.37 -19.54
CA THR A 255 -8.08 -7.67 -19.42
C THR A 255 -6.96 -7.89 -20.44
N VAL A 256 -6.89 -7.07 -21.48
CA VAL A 256 -5.84 -7.16 -22.52
C VAL A 256 -4.61 -6.41 -22.08
N THR A 257 -4.77 -5.20 -21.55
CA THR A 257 -3.64 -4.39 -21.05
C THR A 257 -3.30 -4.69 -19.60
N GLU A 258 -4.17 -5.42 -18.88
CA GLU A 258 -4.08 -5.71 -17.45
C GLU A 258 -3.94 -4.46 -16.58
N THR A 259 -4.52 -3.35 -17.04
CA THR A 259 -4.53 -2.05 -16.37
C THR A 259 -5.94 -1.48 -16.29
N GLY A 260 -6.13 -0.44 -15.49
CA GLY A 260 -7.41 0.27 -15.41
C GLY A 260 -7.26 1.70 -14.93
N ASP A 261 -8.40 2.30 -14.60
CA ASP A 261 -8.50 3.61 -13.97
C ASP A 261 -8.45 3.41 -12.44
N VAL A 262 -7.43 3.93 -11.77
CA VAL A 262 -7.33 3.90 -10.30
C VAL A 262 -8.04 5.12 -9.68
N VAL A 263 -9.04 4.85 -8.83
CA VAL A 263 -9.89 5.86 -8.17
C VAL A 263 -9.73 5.91 -6.65
N GLY A 264 -8.90 5.03 -6.10
CA GLY A 264 -8.64 4.91 -4.68
C GLY A 264 -7.56 3.87 -4.37
N VAL A 265 -7.09 3.90 -3.13
CA VAL A 265 -6.26 2.87 -2.48
C VAL A 265 -6.84 2.47 -1.13
N ILE A 266 -6.65 1.22 -0.68
CA ILE A 266 -7.02 0.80 0.68
C ILE A 266 -6.28 1.68 1.68
N GLY A 267 -7.01 2.54 2.38
CA GLY A 267 -6.48 3.57 3.26
C GLY A 267 -7.58 4.50 3.75
N GLY A 268 -7.17 5.63 4.31
CA GLY A 268 -8.08 6.68 4.74
C GLY A 268 -8.76 6.37 6.07
N TRP A 269 -10.09 6.30 6.11
CA TRP A 269 -10.82 6.10 7.38
C TRP A 269 -10.30 4.85 8.09
N LYS A 270 -9.79 5.03 9.32
CA LYS A 270 -9.11 3.99 10.10
C LYS A 270 -8.06 3.21 9.29
N THR A 271 -7.23 3.91 8.50
CA THR A 271 -6.17 3.32 7.67
C THR A 271 -6.63 2.26 6.66
N GLY A 272 -7.90 2.33 6.23
CA GLY A 272 -8.49 1.39 5.28
C GLY A 272 -9.67 0.62 5.84
N GLY A 273 -9.98 0.74 7.12
CA GLY A 273 -11.13 0.11 7.77
C GLY A 273 -10.77 -0.44 9.15
N ASP A 274 -11.77 -0.65 10.00
CA ASP A 274 -11.61 -1.36 11.27
C ASP A 274 -11.75 -2.88 11.16
N THR A 275 -12.25 -3.37 10.03
CA THR A 275 -12.45 -4.80 9.77
C THR A 275 -11.87 -5.18 8.43
N ALA A 276 -11.60 -6.48 8.24
CA ALA A 276 -11.14 -7.01 6.96
C ALA A 276 -12.25 -7.08 5.90
N ASP A 277 -13.51 -6.77 6.24
CA ASP A 277 -14.65 -7.00 5.35
C ASP A 277 -15.24 -5.73 4.72
N THR A 278 -14.68 -4.59 5.07
CA THR A 278 -15.02 -3.32 4.46
C THR A 278 -13.76 -2.48 4.32
N SER A 279 -13.44 -2.15 3.08
CA SER A 279 -12.30 -1.30 2.77
C SER A 279 -12.74 0.13 2.48
N TYR A 280 -11.89 1.07 2.88
CA TYR A 280 -12.08 2.49 2.62
C TYR A 280 -10.96 3.05 1.76
N SER A 281 -11.22 4.20 1.15
CA SER A 281 -10.20 5.01 0.51
C SER A 281 -10.41 6.50 0.76
N SER A 282 -9.31 7.23 0.90
CA SER A 282 -9.28 8.67 0.70
C SER A 282 -9.91 9.03 -0.64
N TYR A 283 -10.73 10.08 -0.68
CA TYR A 283 -11.25 10.57 -1.96
C TYR A 283 -10.13 11.17 -2.81
N PHE A 284 -10.01 10.73 -4.06
CA PHE A 284 -9.03 11.30 -5.00
C PHE A 284 -9.53 12.65 -5.53
N GLY A 285 -9.53 13.65 -4.66
CA GLY A 285 -9.93 15.03 -4.94
C GLY A 285 -8.78 15.89 -5.51
N PRO A 286 -8.97 17.22 -5.53
CA PRO A 286 -7.94 18.18 -5.95
C PRO A 286 -6.61 18.04 -5.22
N GLU A 287 -6.63 17.65 -3.94
CA GLU A 287 -5.44 17.45 -3.10
C GLU A 287 -4.59 16.29 -3.62
N VAL A 288 -5.21 15.15 -3.95
CA VAL A 288 -4.51 13.99 -4.53
C VAL A 288 -4.00 14.30 -5.94
N LYS A 289 -4.78 15.04 -6.75
CA LYS A 289 -4.33 15.53 -8.07
C LYS A 289 -3.06 16.37 -7.94
N LYS A 290 -3.06 17.33 -7.02
CA LYS A 290 -1.90 18.18 -6.73
C LYS A 290 -0.71 17.36 -6.24
N LEU A 291 -0.94 16.36 -5.39
CA LEU A 291 0.13 15.48 -4.89
C LEU A 291 0.77 14.67 -6.03
N TYR A 292 -0.03 14.14 -6.95
CA TYR A 292 0.47 13.47 -8.15
C TYR A 292 1.28 14.41 -9.06
N GLU A 293 0.77 15.63 -9.29
CA GLU A 293 1.50 16.64 -10.07
C GLU A 293 2.85 17.01 -9.44
N GLN A 294 2.92 17.09 -8.11
CA GLN A 294 4.17 17.27 -7.37
C GLN A 294 5.12 16.09 -7.56
N ALA A 295 4.60 14.86 -7.52
CA ALA A 295 5.39 13.66 -7.76
C ALA A 295 5.97 13.64 -9.18
N VAL A 296 5.15 13.93 -10.19
CA VAL A 296 5.59 14.03 -11.60
C VAL A 296 6.63 15.13 -11.78
N ALA A 297 6.44 16.30 -11.18
CA ALA A 297 7.40 17.40 -11.27
C ALA A 297 8.73 17.06 -10.59
N GLY A 298 8.69 16.49 -9.38
CA GLY A 298 9.89 16.08 -8.65
C GLY A 298 10.61 14.87 -9.25
N ALA A 299 9.89 14.01 -9.98
CA ALA A 299 10.47 12.89 -10.71
C ALA A 299 11.36 13.34 -11.87
N LYS A 300 10.96 14.41 -12.58
CA LYS A 300 11.73 15.02 -13.68
C LYS A 300 12.98 15.80 -13.24
N ALA A 301 13.01 16.24 -11.98
CA ALA A 301 14.01 17.20 -11.49
C ALA A 301 15.29 16.56 -10.93
N GLY A 302 15.48 15.24 -11.08
CA GLY A 302 16.70 14.54 -10.63
C GLY A 302 17.11 13.48 -11.64
#